data_AF-A0A2K0XMR5-F1
#
_entry.id   AF-A0A2K0XMR5-F1
#
_cell.length_a   1.000
_cell.length_b   1.000
_cell.length_c   1.000
_cell.angle_alpha   90.00
_cell.angle_beta   90.00
_cell.angle_gamma   90.00
#
_symmetry.space_group_name_H-M   'P 1'
#
loop_
_entity.id
_entity.type
_entity.pdbx_description
1 polymer ?
#
loop_
_entity_poly.entity_id
_entity_poly.type
_entity_poly.pdbx_seq_one_letter_code
_entity_poly.pdbx_strand_id
1 'polypeptide(L)'
;MTKQRKQYSSEFKLEMVKLIEEQNQRVVDVAKQYDIGKSTLENWLKRYRLELQGKPLATGHALTPEQRELERLRKENAQLRLERDILKKASALLAQDSLLSR
;
A
#
# COMPACT_ATOMS: atom_id res chain seq x y z
N MET A 1 -21.96 -13.02 -17.68
CA MET A 1 -21.38 -13.80 -16.56
C MET A 1 -20.21 -13.01 -15.98
N THR A 2 -20.26 -12.59 -14.71
CA THR A 2 -19.17 -11.86 -14.04
C THR A 2 -18.04 -12.82 -13.68
N LYS A 3 -16.92 -12.75 -14.40
CA LYS A 3 -15.72 -13.56 -14.14
C LYS A 3 -15.21 -13.26 -12.73
N GLN A 4 -15.20 -14.24 -11.83
CA GLN A 4 -14.64 -14.08 -10.48
C GLN A 4 -13.18 -13.63 -10.61
N ARG A 5 -12.84 -12.50 -9.97
CA ARG A 5 -11.46 -12.01 -9.90
C ARG A 5 -10.68 -12.89 -8.93
N LYS A 6 -9.70 -13.65 -9.43
CA LYS A 6 -8.67 -14.27 -8.60
C LYS A 6 -7.98 -13.17 -7.79
N GLN A 7 -8.04 -13.27 -6.46
CA GLN A 7 -7.27 -12.40 -5.57
C GLN A 7 -5.92 -13.06 -5.28
N TYR A 8 -4.85 -12.28 -5.41
CA TYR A 8 -3.49 -12.71 -5.12
C TYR A 8 -2.95 -11.89 -3.96
N SER A 9 -2.24 -12.54 -3.04
CA SER A 9 -1.54 -11.86 -1.95
C SER A 9 -0.45 -10.95 -2.51
N SER A 10 -0.13 -9.87 -1.79
CA SER A 10 0.92 -8.95 -2.24
C SER A 10 2.31 -9.60 -2.28
N GLU A 11 2.57 -10.57 -1.40
CA GLU A 11 3.82 -11.35 -1.38
C GLU A 11 3.96 -12.19 -2.64
N PHE A 12 2.90 -12.91 -3.03
CA PHE A 12 2.89 -13.70 -4.24
C PHE A 12 3.13 -12.83 -5.48
N LYS A 13 2.47 -11.66 -5.56
CA LYS A 13 2.69 -10.72 -6.68
C LYS A 13 4.14 -10.26 -6.76
N LEU A 14 4.77 -10.00 -5.62
CA LEU A 14 6.16 -9.55 -5.56
C LEU A 14 7.13 -10.67 -5.97
N GLU A 15 6.90 -11.90 -5.54
CA GLU A 15 7.70 -13.05 -5.95
C GLU A 15 7.67 -13.25 -7.47
N MET A 16 6.48 -13.21 -8.08
CA MET A 16 6.32 -13.35 -9.53
C MET A 16 7.03 -12.23 -10.32
N VAL A 17 6.98 -11.00 -9.79
CA VAL A 17 7.67 -9.88 -10.42
C VAL A 17 9.19 -10.00 -10.28
N LYS A 18 9.69 -10.44 -9.12
CA LYS A 18 11.12 -10.71 -8.92
C LYS A 18 11.65 -11.82 -9.81
N LEU A 19 10.89 -12.90 -10.02
CA LEU A 19 11.23 -13.94 -10.99
C LEU A 19 11.47 -13.37 -12.40
N ILE A 20 10.71 -12.36 -12.80
CA ILE A 20 10.83 -11.75 -14.12
C ILE A 20 11.97 -10.74 -14.17
N GLU A 21 12.08 -9.85 -13.18
CA GLU A 21 13.08 -8.77 -13.18
C GLU A 21 14.47 -9.25 -12.74
N GLU A 22 14.57 -10.08 -11.71
CA GLU A 22 15.85 -10.55 -11.14
C GLU A 22 16.36 -11.80 -11.85
N GLN A 23 15.48 -12.74 -12.23
CA GLN A 23 15.88 -13.99 -12.90
C GLN A 23 15.69 -13.95 -14.43
N ASN A 24 15.34 -12.78 -14.97
CA ASN A 24 15.19 -12.50 -16.40
C ASN A 24 14.28 -13.49 -17.14
N GLN A 25 13.30 -14.07 -16.44
CA GLN A 25 12.32 -14.98 -17.02
C GLN A 25 11.33 -14.22 -17.90
N ARG A 26 10.84 -14.86 -18.96
CA ARG A 26 9.84 -14.23 -19.83
C ARG A 26 8.49 -14.22 -19.13
N VAL A 27 7.80 -13.08 -19.22
CA VAL A 27 6.44 -12.89 -18.70
C VAL A 27 5.48 -13.99 -19.16
N VAL A 28 5.65 -14.47 -20.40
CA VAL A 28 4.80 -15.51 -21.00
C VAL A 28 4.99 -16.87 -20.33
N ASP A 29 6.22 -17.19 -19.94
CA ASP A 29 6.54 -18.48 -19.31
C ASP A 29 6.04 -18.50 -17.87
N VAL A 30 6.26 -17.42 -17.12
CA VAL A 30 5.72 -17.25 -15.76
C VAL A 30 4.18 -17.23 -15.78
N ALA A 31 3.56 -16.53 -16.74
CA ALA A 31 2.11 -16.53 -16.90
C ALA A 31 1.53 -17.94 -17.09
N LYS A 32 2.19 -18.76 -17.91
CA LYS A 32 1.78 -20.16 -18.15
C LYS A 32 2.04 -21.05 -16.95
N GLN A 33 3.21 -20.93 -16.33
CA GLN A 33 3.63 -21.76 -15.20
C GLN A 33 2.72 -21.57 -13.98
N TYR A 34 2.28 -20.35 -13.72
CA TYR A 34 1.48 -20.01 -12.53
C TYR A 34 -0.01 -19.78 -12.83
N ASP A 35 -0.48 -20.07 -14.05
CA ASP A 35 -1.86 -19.84 -14.52
C ASP A 35 -2.36 -18.40 -14.22
N ILE A 36 -1.50 -17.42 -14.52
CA ILE A 36 -1.76 -15.99 -14.35
C ILE A 36 -1.94 -15.36 -15.72
N GLY A 37 -2.97 -14.53 -15.88
CA GLY A 37 -3.15 -13.77 -17.12
C GLY A 37 -1.96 -12.86 -17.40
N LYS A 38 -1.41 -12.90 -18.62
CA LYS A 38 -0.27 -12.09 -19.05
C LYS A 38 -0.46 -10.60 -18.72
N SER A 39 -1.62 -10.04 -19.02
CA SER A 39 -1.96 -8.64 -18.73
C SER A 39 -1.93 -8.30 -17.24
N THR A 40 -2.24 -9.27 -16.38
CA THR A 40 -2.18 -9.11 -14.92
C THR A 40 -0.75 -8.99 -14.45
N LEU A 41 0.13 -9.86 -14.96
CA LEU A 41 1.57 -9.84 -14.68
C LEU A 41 2.24 -8.56 -15.18
N GLU A 42 1.91 -8.12 -16.40
CA GLU A 42 2.41 -6.84 -16.95
C GLU A 42 2.00 -5.65 -16.08
N ASN A 43 0.78 -5.66 -15.53
CA ASN A 43 0.33 -4.62 -14.61
C ASN A 43 1.11 -4.65 -13.28
N TRP A 44 1.45 -5.83 -12.76
CA TRP A 44 2.25 -5.95 -11.54
C TRP A 44 3.70 -5.47 -11.77
N LEU A 45 4.29 -5.81 -12.91
CA LEU A 45 5.62 -5.32 -13.32
C LEU A 45 5.65 -3.80 -13.44
N LYS A 46 4.67 -3.23 -14.14
CA LYS A 46 4.55 -1.77 -14.25
C LYS A 46 4.46 -1.10 -12.88
N ARG A 47 3.67 -1.69 -11.98
CA ARG A 47 3.51 -1.20 -10.61
C ARG A 47 4.81 -1.30 -9.80
N TYR A 48 5.49 -2.43 -9.85
CA TYR A 48 6.77 -2.64 -9.17
C TYR A 48 7.84 -1.65 -9.65
N ARG A 49 7.99 -1.46 -10.96
CA ARG A 49 8.94 -0.49 -11.53
C ARG A 49 8.63 0.95 -11.11
N LEU A 50 7.34 1.31 -10.99
CA LEU A 50 6.93 2.63 -10.49
C LEU A 50 7.22 2.79 -8.99
N GLU A 51 6.98 1.74 -8.20
CA GLU A 51 7.32 1.72 -6.76
C GLU A 51 8.83 1.86 -6.55
N LEU A 52 9.67 1.19 -7.35
CA LEU A 52 11.14 1.36 -7.34
C LEU A 52 11.59 2.79 -7.68
N GLN A 53 10.83 3.49 -8.52
CA GLN A 53 11.10 4.90 -8.87
C GLN A 53 10.56 5.88 -7.81
N GLY A 54 10.07 5.38 -6.66
CA GLY A 54 9.49 6.21 -5.60
C GLY A 54 8.14 6.84 -5.96
N LYS A 55 7.47 6.35 -7.02
CA LYS A 55 6.16 6.82 -7.49
C LYS A 55 5.11 5.73 -7.29
N PRO A 56 4.60 5.53 -6.06
CA PRO A 56 3.53 4.57 -5.84
C PRO A 56 2.26 4.98 -6.62
N LEU A 57 1.58 3.99 -7.21
CA LEU A 57 0.29 4.21 -7.84
C LEU A 57 -0.74 4.66 -6.77
N ALA A 58 -1.54 5.67 -7.11
CA ALA A 58 -2.56 6.26 -6.23
C ALA A 58 -3.70 5.29 -5.84
N THR A 59 -3.75 4.08 -6.40
CA THR A 59 -4.86 3.15 -6.20
C THR A 59 -4.37 1.70 -6.04
N GLY A 60 -4.84 1.04 -4.98
CA GLY A 60 -4.53 -0.35 -4.61
C GLY A 60 -3.36 -0.47 -3.62
N HIS A 61 -3.18 -1.66 -3.05
CA HIS A 61 -2.12 -1.94 -2.07
C HIS A 61 -0.71 -1.93 -2.68
N ALA A 62 0.26 -1.40 -1.94
CA ALA A 62 1.69 -1.51 -2.23
C ALA A 62 2.13 -2.96 -2.48
N LEU A 63 2.97 -3.15 -3.51
CA LEU A 63 3.59 -4.44 -3.79
C LEU A 63 4.84 -4.62 -2.92
N THR A 64 5.71 -3.61 -2.86
CA THR A 64 6.97 -3.67 -2.11
C THR A 64 6.75 -3.57 -0.59
N PRO A 65 7.58 -4.25 0.21
CA PRO A 65 7.50 -4.17 1.67
C PRO A 65 7.77 -2.76 2.18
N GLU A 66 8.73 -2.05 1.58
CA GLU A 66 9.06 -0.66 1.90
C GLU A 66 7.86 0.27 1.70
N GLN A 67 7.16 0.12 0.57
CA GLN A 67 6.01 0.95 0.27
C GLN A 67 4.80 0.59 1.16
N ARG A 68 4.68 -0.67 1.58
CA ARG A 68 3.67 -1.10 2.55
C ARG A 68 3.93 -0.49 3.92
N GLU A 69 5.18 -0.47 4.36
CA GLU A 69 5.55 0.18 5.62
C GLU A 69 5.32 1.69 5.53
N LEU A 70 5.60 2.32 4.38
CA LEU A 70 5.27 3.72 4.16
C LEU A 70 3.77 3.99 4.30
N GLU A 71 2.91 3.14 3.72
CA GLU A 71 1.45 3.25 3.87
C GLU A 71 1.01 3.08 5.34
N ARG A 72 1.58 2.12 6.05
CA ARG A 72 1.30 1.87 7.47
C ARG A 72 1.70 3.07 8.33
N LEU A 73 2.93 3.55 8.17
CA LEU A 73 3.46 4.70 8.90
C LEU A 73 2.64 5.97 8.62
N ARG A 74 2.19 6.17 7.37
CA ARG A 74 1.31 7.31 7.04
C ARG A 74 -0.04 7.23 7.76
N LYS A 75 -0.63 6.04 7.86
CA LYS A 75 -1.89 5.84 8.61
C LYS A 75 -1.69 6.08 10.11
N GLU A 76 -0.63 5.53 10.68
CA GLU A 76 -0.29 5.72 12.09
C GLU A 76 -0.02 7.19 12.41
N ASN A 77 0.74 7.90 11.57
CA ASN A 77 0.99 9.33 11.76
C ASN A 77 -0.31 10.15 11.67
N ALA A 78 -1.22 9.81 10.77
CA ALA A 78 -2.52 10.48 10.67
C ALA A 78 -3.36 10.26 11.93
N GLN A 79 -3.38 9.04 12.47
CA GLN A 79 -4.08 8.72 13.70
C GLN A 79 -3.47 9.47 14.91
N LEU A 80 -2.15 9.44 15.07
CA LEU A 80 -1.45 10.15 16.14
C LEU A 80 -1.68 11.67 16.07
N ARG A 81 -1.71 12.25 14.87
CA ARG A 81 -2.05 13.67 14.69
C ARG A 81 -3.46 13.98 15.15
N LEU A 82 -4.43 13.13 14.80
CA LEU A 82 -5.81 13.29 15.24
C LEU A 82 -5.93 13.20 16.76
N GLU A 83 -5.30 12.20 17.39
CA GLU A 83 -5.29 12.04 18.84
C GLU A 83 -4.68 13.26 19.53
N ARG A 84 -3.52 13.73 19.05
CA ARG A 84 -2.88 14.95 19.56
C ARG A 84 -3.78 16.17 19.41
N ASP A 85 -4.47 16.32 18.30
CA ASP A 85 -5.35 17.47 18.07
C ASP A 85 -6.61 17.41 18.96
N ILE A 86 -7.17 16.23 19.19
CA ILE A 86 -8.28 16.04 20.13
C ILE A 86 -7.81 16.39 21.55
N LEU A 87 -6.67 15.85 21.99
CA LEU A 87 -6.12 16.13 23.32
C LEU A 87 -5.88 17.63 23.52
N LYS A 88 -5.30 18.31 22.52
CA LYS A 88 -5.09 19.77 22.61
C LYS A 88 -6.37 20.56 22.70
N LYS A 89 -7.40 20.19 21.94
CA LYS A 89 -8.73 20.82 22.03
C LYS A 89 -9.35 20.59 23.41
N ALA A 90 -9.28 19.37 23.95
CA ALA A 90 -9.77 19.05 25.28
C ALA A 90 -9.05 19.87 26.37
N SER A 91 -7.71 19.93 26.33
CA SER A 91 -6.94 20.75 27.28
C SER A 91 -7.29 22.24 27.20
N ALA A 92 -7.49 22.78 26.00
CA ALA A 92 -7.90 24.17 25.83
C ALA A 92 -9.29 24.44 26.41
N LEU A 93 -10.25 23.54 26.21
CA LEU A 93 -11.58 23.64 26.78
C LEU A 93 -11.56 23.58 28.32
N LEU A 94 -10.79 22.64 28.90
CA LEU A 94 -10.64 22.54 30.36
C LEU A 94 -9.99 23.80 30.95
N ALA A 95 -8.98 24.36 30.29
CA ALA A 95 -8.37 25.61 30.71
C ALA A 95 -9.38 26.79 30.66
N GLN A 96 -10.21 26.86 29.63
CA GLN A 96 -11.26 27.88 29.54
C GLN A 96 -12.33 27.72 30.62
N ASP A 97 -12.79 26.50 30.88
CA ASP A 97 -13.77 26.21 31.94
C ASP A 97 -13.24 26.63 33.33
N SER A 98 -11.98 26.31 33.62
CA SER A 98 -11.33 26.72 34.87
C SER A 98 -11.21 28.24 35.08
N LEU A 99 -11.21 29.02 33.99
CA LEU A 99 -11.17 30.47 34.02
C LEU A 99 -12.57 31.10 34.13
N LEU A 100 -13.60 30.42 33.62
CA LEU A 100 -14.99 30.87 33.67
C LEU A 100 -15.71 30.50 34.98
N SER A 101 -15.18 29.51 35.71
CA SER A 101 -15.69 29.05 37.01
C SER A 101 -15.09 29.80 38.22
N ARG A 102 -14.39 30.92 38.00
CA ARG A 102 -13.88 31.85 39.04
C ARG A 102 -14.66 33.15 39.02
#